data_AF-Q8YNS0-F1
#
_entry.id   AF-Q8YNS0-F1
#
_cell.length_a   1.000
_cell.length_b   1.000
_cell.length_c   1.000
_cell.angle_alpha   90.00
_cell.angle_beta   90.00
_cell.angle_gamma   90.00
#
_symmetry.space_group_name_H-M   'P 1'
#
loop_
_entity.id
_entity.type
_entity.pdbx_description
1 polymer ?
#
loop_
_entity_poly.entity_id
_entity_poly.type
_entity_poly.pdbx_seq_one_letter_code
_entity_poly.pdbx_strand_id
1 'polypeptide(L)'
;MKALILSGGRGTRLRPLTYTGAKQLVPVANKPILWYGIEEMVAAGITDIGIIISPETGAEVQSKTGDGKLFGANITYILQEQPAGLAHAVTVARPFLKDSPFVMYLGDNLIQQGDLSNFLQKFIQEQPDALILLREVVNPSAFGVAKVDDTGRVLQLVEKPKVPPSNLALVGVYFFSPIIHDSIARIQPSSRGELEITDAIQRLIDDKRQVLACNLYGWWLDTGKKDDLLEANRLILDTCLTTSNLGEVDAKSQIIGRVQIGVNSQIINCTIRGPVVIGNNCYLENCFIGPYSSIANNTTLIDSDLEHSVILEGAKISGIDQRIIDSVIGQRAQLTIAPRRPKALRFLIGDDCQIELT
;
A
#
# COMPACT_ATOMS: atom_id res chain seq x y z
N MET A 1 5.67 -6.67 -22.16
CA MET A 1 6.22 -6.94 -20.81
C MET A 1 5.07 -7.34 -19.91
N LYS A 2 5.28 -8.19 -18.90
CA LYS A 2 4.25 -8.54 -17.90
C LYS A 2 4.51 -7.84 -16.57
N ALA A 3 3.50 -7.75 -15.72
CA ALA A 3 3.67 -7.38 -14.32
C ALA A 3 3.42 -8.57 -13.40
N LEU A 4 4.16 -8.66 -12.30
CA LEU A 4 3.94 -9.58 -11.19
C LEU A 4 3.80 -8.77 -9.90
N ILE A 5 2.61 -8.72 -9.32
CA ILE A 5 2.34 -8.04 -8.07
C ILE A 5 2.28 -9.06 -6.92
N LEU A 6 3.01 -8.80 -5.84
CA LEU A 6 3.11 -9.71 -4.70
C LEU A 6 2.13 -9.30 -3.60
N SER A 7 1.07 -10.10 -3.42
CA SER A 7 0.02 -9.88 -2.42
C SER A 7 -0.22 -11.10 -1.52
N GLY A 8 0.81 -11.91 -1.28
CA GLY A 8 0.73 -13.12 -0.44
C GLY A 8 1.11 -12.93 1.04
N GLY A 9 1.47 -11.71 1.46
CA GLY A 9 1.98 -11.45 2.81
C GLY A 9 0.89 -11.44 3.89
N ARG A 10 1.17 -12.04 5.06
CA ARG A 10 0.23 -12.13 6.20
C ARG A 10 -0.07 -10.81 6.92
N GLY A 11 0.64 -9.72 6.63
CA GLY A 11 0.29 -8.38 7.11
C GLY A 11 0.33 -8.17 8.63
N THR A 12 1.04 -8.99 9.40
CA THR A 12 0.95 -9.05 10.88
C THR A 12 1.28 -7.73 11.61
N ARG A 13 2.10 -6.86 11.01
CA ARG A 13 2.49 -5.55 11.58
C ARG A 13 1.38 -4.49 11.55
N LEU A 14 0.36 -4.68 10.70
CA LEU A 14 -0.83 -3.81 10.61
C LEU A 14 -2.03 -4.34 11.39
N ARG A 15 -1.83 -5.36 12.22
CA ARG A 15 -2.89 -5.76 13.16
C ARG A 15 -3.23 -4.58 14.07
N PRO A 16 -4.52 -4.39 14.40
CA PRO A 16 -5.62 -5.33 14.21
C PRO A 16 -6.31 -5.29 12.83
N LEU A 17 -5.98 -4.33 11.96
CA LEU A 17 -6.69 -4.13 10.69
C LEU A 17 -6.58 -5.34 9.74
N THR A 18 -5.46 -6.03 9.78
CA THR A 18 -5.19 -7.21 8.94
C THR A 18 -5.64 -8.53 9.56
N TYR A 19 -6.35 -8.53 10.70
CA TYR A 19 -7.04 -9.74 11.17
C TYR A 19 -8.21 -10.12 10.25
N THR A 20 -8.83 -9.13 9.61
CA THR A 20 -10.07 -9.31 8.84
C THR A 20 -9.85 -9.22 7.33
N GLY A 21 -8.61 -8.99 6.86
CA GLY A 21 -8.31 -8.92 5.44
C GLY A 21 -6.84 -8.74 5.07
N ALA A 22 -6.56 -8.75 3.77
CA ALA A 22 -5.19 -8.61 3.24
C ALA A 22 -4.60 -7.21 3.49
N LYS A 23 -3.30 -7.13 3.85
CA LYS A 23 -2.58 -5.84 4.03
C LYS A 23 -2.71 -4.93 2.81
N GLN A 24 -2.60 -5.51 1.62
CA GLN A 24 -2.62 -4.80 0.34
C GLN A 24 -4.00 -4.21 0.03
N LEU A 25 -5.04 -4.63 0.76
CA LEU A 25 -6.40 -4.12 0.63
C LEU A 25 -6.76 -3.07 1.68
N VAL A 26 -5.87 -2.79 2.64
CA VAL A 26 -6.04 -1.67 3.56
C VAL A 26 -6.11 -0.37 2.73
N PRO A 27 -7.16 0.44 2.88
CA PRO A 27 -7.33 1.60 2.03
C PRO A 27 -6.47 2.77 2.49
N VAL A 28 -5.88 3.46 1.52
CA VAL A 28 -5.24 4.77 1.65
C VAL A 28 -6.05 5.73 0.79
N ALA A 29 -6.50 6.84 1.37
CA ALA A 29 -7.42 7.78 0.72
C ALA A 29 -8.64 7.08 0.10
N ASN A 30 -9.27 6.16 0.85
CA ASN A 30 -10.40 5.32 0.44
C ASN A 30 -10.15 4.35 -0.73
N LYS A 31 -8.91 4.17 -1.19
CA LYS A 31 -8.57 3.21 -2.25
C LYS A 31 -7.61 2.13 -1.73
N PRO A 32 -7.83 0.84 -2.03
CA PRO A 32 -6.88 -0.22 -1.69
C PRO A 32 -5.46 0.06 -2.18
N ILE A 33 -4.44 -0.17 -1.34
CA ILE A 33 -3.02 0.01 -1.69
C ILE A 33 -2.65 -0.73 -2.98
N LEU A 34 -3.15 -1.97 -3.12
CA LEU A 34 -2.93 -2.82 -4.29
C LEU A 34 -3.34 -2.13 -5.61
N TRP A 35 -4.42 -1.36 -5.58
CA TRP A 35 -4.97 -0.73 -6.79
C TRP A 35 -4.07 0.39 -7.30
N TYR A 36 -3.35 1.10 -6.42
CA TYR A 36 -2.35 2.08 -6.86
C TYR A 36 -1.24 1.40 -7.68
N GLY A 37 -0.77 0.22 -7.24
CA GLY A 37 0.20 -0.56 -8.00
C GLY A 37 -0.35 -1.00 -9.36
N ILE A 38 -1.59 -1.47 -9.42
CA ILE A 38 -2.23 -1.89 -10.69
C ILE A 38 -2.38 -0.70 -11.65
N GLU A 39 -2.90 0.43 -11.16
CA GLU A 39 -3.08 1.64 -11.96
C GLU A 39 -1.75 2.18 -12.50
N GLU A 40 -0.69 2.14 -11.69
CA GLU A 40 0.65 2.57 -12.12
C GLU A 40 1.21 1.67 -13.24
N MET A 41 0.99 0.34 -13.14
CA MET A 41 1.37 -0.61 -14.20
C MET A 41 0.62 -0.34 -15.50
N VAL A 42 -0.69 -0.13 -15.41
CA VAL A 42 -1.54 0.18 -16.57
C VAL A 42 -1.13 1.51 -17.19
N ALA A 43 -0.88 2.55 -16.37
CA ALA A 43 -0.42 3.84 -16.83
C ALA A 43 0.93 3.76 -17.58
N ALA A 44 1.80 2.84 -17.17
CA ALA A 44 3.04 2.52 -17.86
C ALA A 44 2.86 1.62 -19.12
N GLY A 45 1.63 1.22 -19.44
CA GLY A 45 1.30 0.40 -20.60
C GLY A 45 1.41 -1.12 -20.37
N ILE A 46 1.51 -1.58 -19.12
CA ILE A 46 1.59 -3.00 -18.76
C ILE A 46 0.21 -3.49 -18.32
N THR A 47 -0.48 -4.22 -19.20
CA THR A 47 -1.86 -4.66 -18.99
C THR A 47 -2.00 -6.16 -18.65
N ASP A 48 -0.96 -6.97 -18.83
CA ASP A 48 -0.96 -8.38 -18.43
C ASP A 48 -0.33 -8.53 -17.04
N ILE A 49 -1.19 -8.68 -16.02
CA ILE A 49 -0.80 -8.60 -14.61
C ILE A 49 -1.05 -9.95 -13.91
N GLY A 50 0.00 -10.52 -13.35
CA GLY A 50 -0.08 -11.64 -12.40
C GLY A 50 -0.14 -11.11 -10.97
N ILE A 51 -1.08 -11.58 -10.14
CA ILE A 51 -1.13 -11.25 -8.72
C ILE A 51 -0.90 -12.52 -7.91
N ILE A 52 0.18 -12.53 -7.12
CA ILE A 52 0.45 -13.59 -6.14
C ILE A 52 -0.51 -13.41 -4.98
N ILE A 53 -1.25 -14.47 -4.66
CA ILE A 53 -2.21 -14.51 -3.56
C ILE A 53 -1.88 -15.65 -2.59
N SER A 54 -2.25 -15.49 -1.33
CA SER A 54 -2.16 -16.57 -0.33
C SER A 54 -3.49 -17.33 -0.21
N PRO A 55 -3.48 -18.58 0.30
CA PRO A 55 -4.72 -19.31 0.59
C PRO A 55 -5.65 -18.56 1.54
N GLU A 56 -5.10 -17.83 2.52
CA GLU A 56 -5.88 -17.19 3.57
C GLU A 56 -6.60 -15.90 3.11
N THR A 57 -6.00 -15.15 2.18
CA THR A 57 -6.49 -13.81 1.78
C THR A 57 -6.82 -13.67 0.30
N GLY A 58 -6.50 -14.67 -0.51
CA GLY A 58 -6.62 -14.59 -1.97
C GLY A 58 -8.04 -14.38 -2.48
N ALA A 59 -9.04 -14.97 -1.83
CA ALA A 59 -10.45 -14.78 -2.21
C ALA A 59 -10.90 -13.32 -2.05
N GLU A 60 -10.43 -12.63 -1.00
CA GLU A 60 -10.74 -11.21 -0.79
C GLU A 60 -10.09 -10.34 -1.88
N VAL A 61 -8.81 -10.61 -2.19
CA VAL A 61 -8.06 -9.92 -3.25
C VAL A 61 -8.76 -10.08 -4.60
N GLN A 62 -9.18 -11.30 -4.92
CA GLN A 62 -9.95 -11.60 -6.14
C GLN A 62 -11.29 -10.86 -6.17
N SER A 63 -12.06 -10.92 -5.08
CA SER A 63 -13.39 -10.31 -5.02
C SER A 63 -13.35 -8.80 -5.15
N LYS A 64 -12.33 -8.12 -4.58
CA LYS A 64 -12.22 -6.66 -4.68
C LYS A 64 -11.62 -6.21 -6.00
N THR A 65 -10.61 -6.92 -6.50
CA THR A 65 -9.84 -6.46 -7.66
C THR A 65 -10.46 -6.92 -9.00
N GLY A 66 -11.24 -8.00 -8.99
CA GLY A 66 -11.95 -8.49 -10.18
C GLY A 66 -11.01 -9.08 -11.23
N ASP A 67 -11.42 -9.09 -12.49
CA ASP A 67 -10.64 -9.66 -13.60
C ASP A 67 -9.64 -8.67 -14.24
N GLY A 68 -9.59 -7.43 -13.72
CA GLY A 68 -8.74 -6.36 -14.25
C GLY A 68 -9.47 -5.36 -15.16
N LYS A 69 -10.72 -5.63 -15.58
CA LYS A 69 -11.45 -4.75 -16.50
C LYS A 69 -11.64 -3.33 -15.98
N LEU A 70 -11.84 -3.18 -14.66
CA LEU A 70 -11.93 -1.86 -14.02
C LEU A 70 -10.72 -0.97 -14.33
N PHE A 71 -9.55 -1.59 -14.51
CA PHE A 71 -8.28 -0.92 -14.76
C PHE A 71 -7.90 -0.94 -16.25
N GLY A 72 -8.66 -1.57 -17.13
CA GLY A 72 -8.23 -1.81 -18.51
C GLY A 72 -7.09 -2.84 -18.63
N ALA A 73 -7.01 -3.79 -17.69
CA ALA A 73 -5.99 -4.83 -17.63
C ALA A 73 -6.60 -6.26 -17.65
N ASN A 74 -5.74 -7.26 -17.82
CA ASN A 74 -6.06 -8.67 -17.61
C ASN A 74 -5.30 -9.17 -16.38
N ILE A 75 -6.04 -9.54 -15.33
CA ILE A 75 -5.46 -10.02 -14.07
C ILE A 75 -5.54 -11.54 -14.00
N THR A 76 -4.38 -12.18 -13.78
CA THR A 76 -4.25 -13.60 -13.48
C THR A 76 -3.84 -13.79 -12.02
N TYR A 77 -4.64 -14.52 -11.25
CA TYR A 77 -4.33 -14.83 -9.87
C TYR A 77 -3.48 -16.10 -9.76
N ILE A 78 -2.40 -16.03 -8.97
CA ILE A 78 -1.40 -17.08 -8.86
C ILE A 78 -1.27 -17.44 -7.38
N LEU A 79 -1.68 -18.65 -7.02
CA LEU A 79 -1.66 -19.11 -5.63
C LEU A 79 -0.23 -19.46 -5.18
N GLN A 80 0.24 -18.79 -4.14
CA GLN A 80 1.43 -19.16 -3.40
C GLN A 80 1.01 -19.86 -2.10
N GLU A 81 1.05 -21.20 -2.10
CA GLU A 81 0.61 -22.03 -0.96
C GLU A 81 1.31 -21.70 0.35
N GLN A 82 2.61 -21.36 0.29
CA GLN A 82 3.42 -21.04 1.46
C GLN A 82 4.26 -19.78 1.21
N PRO A 83 4.37 -18.88 2.20
CA PRO A 83 5.13 -17.64 2.10
C PRO A 83 6.65 -17.89 2.20
N ALA A 84 7.21 -18.69 1.29
CA ALA A 84 8.62 -19.10 1.28
C ALA A 84 9.55 -18.07 0.61
N GLY A 85 9.24 -16.77 0.70
CA GLY A 85 10.05 -15.68 0.18
C GLY A 85 9.62 -15.11 -1.18
N LEU A 86 10.22 -13.96 -1.53
CA LEU A 86 9.89 -13.21 -2.75
C LEU A 86 10.35 -13.94 -4.02
N ALA A 87 11.54 -14.56 -4.00
CA ALA A 87 12.02 -15.33 -5.15
C ALA A 87 11.17 -16.61 -5.37
N HIS A 88 10.64 -17.20 -4.30
CA HIS A 88 9.68 -18.30 -4.43
C HIS A 88 8.42 -17.86 -5.19
N ALA A 89 7.91 -16.65 -4.94
CA ALA A 89 6.75 -16.12 -5.64
C ALA A 89 6.99 -16.03 -7.16
N VAL A 90 8.19 -15.62 -7.59
CA VAL A 90 8.60 -15.61 -9.00
C VAL A 90 8.66 -17.03 -9.58
N THR A 91 9.14 -18.01 -8.81
CA THR A 91 9.15 -19.43 -9.22
C THR A 91 7.74 -19.95 -9.47
N VAL A 92 6.80 -19.69 -8.55
CA VAL A 92 5.39 -20.09 -8.68
C VAL A 92 4.74 -19.40 -9.88
N ALA A 93 5.10 -18.14 -10.16
CA ALA A 93 4.60 -17.39 -11.31
C ALA A 93 5.23 -17.78 -12.65
N ARG A 94 6.24 -18.66 -12.70
CA ARG A 94 6.94 -19.03 -13.94
C ARG A 94 6.01 -19.46 -15.09
N PRO A 95 4.93 -20.25 -14.89
CA PRO A 95 4.01 -20.60 -15.98
C PRO A 95 3.29 -19.38 -16.58
N PHE A 96 3.00 -18.37 -15.76
CA PHE A 96 2.44 -17.10 -16.20
C PHE A 96 3.50 -16.25 -16.91
N LEU A 97 4.69 -16.09 -16.32
CA LEU A 97 5.76 -15.22 -16.83
C LEU A 97 6.35 -15.74 -18.15
N LYS A 98 6.68 -17.03 -18.23
CA LYS A 98 7.40 -17.68 -19.33
C LYS A 98 8.73 -16.95 -19.59
N ASP A 99 9.09 -16.74 -20.85
CA ASP A 99 10.30 -16.01 -21.26
C ASP A 99 10.05 -14.51 -21.47
N SER A 100 8.99 -13.95 -20.87
CA SER A 100 8.72 -12.52 -20.96
C SER A 100 9.52 -11.76 -19.91
N PRO A 101 10.18 -10.63 -20.25
CA PRO A 101 10.64 -9.72 -19.22
C PRO A 101 9.44 -9.19 -18.44
N PHE A 102 9.65 -8.89 -17.17
CA PHE A 102 8.58 -8.49 -16.28
C PHE A 102 9.03 -7.50 -15.23
N VAL A 103 8.08 -6.71 -14.75
CA VAL A 103 8.23 -5.92 -13.53
C VAL A 103 7.63 -6.68 -12.37
N MET A 104 8.39 -6.82 -11.29
CA MET A 104 7.94 -7.34 -10.01
C MET A 104 7.67 -6.17 -9.07
N TYR A 105 6.46 -6.12 -8.50
CA TYR A 105 6.03 -5.02 -7.63
C TYR A 105 5.47 -5.58 -6.32
N LEU A 106 5.98 -5.11 -5.19
CA LEU A 106 5.46 -5.50 -3.88
C LEU A 106 4.14 -4.77 -3.62
N GLY A 107 3.04 -5.51 -3.49
CA GLY A 107 1.68 -4.94 -3.46
C GLY A 107 1.35 -4.09 -2.24
N ASP A 108 2.29 -3.93 -1.31
CA ASP A 108 2.21 -3.07 -0.12
C ASP A 108 3.13 -1.85 -0.20
N ASN A 109 3.78 -1.63 -1.35
CA ASN A 109 4.61 -0.47 -1.61
C ASN A 109 3.84 0.57 -2.42
N LEU A 110 3.99 1.84 -2.08
CA LEU A 110 3.52 2.96 -2.88
C LEU A 110 4.72 3.78 -3.34
N ILE A 111 4.78 4.07 -4.63
CA ILE A 111 5.72 5.02 -5.22
C ILE A 111 4.95 6.19 -5.83
N GLN A 112 5.62 7.32 -5.97
CA GLN A 112 5.02 8.49 -6.61
C GLN A 112 4.58 8.18 -8.05
N GLN A 113 3.36 8.61 -8.40
CA GLN A 113 2.77 8.37 -9.72
C GLN A 113 3.65 8.92 -10.84
N GLY A 114 3.80 8.14 -11.91
CA GLY A 114 4.56 8.49 -13.10
C GLY A 114 6.03 8.07 -13.06
N ASP A 115 6.57 7.71 -11.89
CA ASP A 115 7.96 7.26 -11.76
C ASP A 115 8.19 5.91 -12.46
N LEU A 116 7.20 5.01 -12.44
CA LEU A 116 7.36 3.66 -13.02
C LEU A 116 7.65 3.71 -14.53
N SER A 117 6.96 4.60 -15.24
CA SER A 117 7.11 4.75 -16.70
C SER A 117 8.54 5.12 -17.10
N ASN A 118 9.19 5.98 -16.32
CA ASN A 118 10.57 6.40 -16.56
C ASN A 118 11.55 5.22 -16.39
N PHE A 119 11.39 4.43 -15.33
CA PHE A 119 12.22 3.24 -15.10
C PHE A 119 11.96 2.13 -16.11
N LEU A 120 10.71 1.96 -16.53
CA LEU A 120 10.34 1.03 -17.59
C LEU A 120 11.02 1.38 -18.92
N GLN A 121 10.96 2.66 -19.32
CA GLN A 121 11.64 3.12 -20.54
C GLN A 121 13.14 2.86 -20.48
N LYS A 122 13.78 3.14 -19.34
CA LYS A 122 15.19 2.86 -19.12
C LYS A 122 15.52 1.36 -19.23
N PHE A 123 14.72 0.50 -18.62
CA PHE A 123 14.88 -0.95 -18.72
C PHE A 123 14.76 -1.44 -20.17
N ILE A 124 13.80 -0.92 -20.94
CA ILE A 124 13.62 -1.28 -22.35
C ILE A 124 14.80 -0.81 -23.21
N GLN A 125 15.32 0.39 -22.95
CA GLN A 125 16.42 0.98 -23.73
C GLN A 125 17.76 0.32 -23.45
N GLU A 126 18.08 0.08 -22.17
CA GLU A 126 19.39 -0.47 -21.78
C GLU A 126 19.42 -2.01 -21.78
N GLN A 127 18.24 -2.65 -21.77
CA GLN A 127 18.08 -4.11 -21.76
C GLN A 127 18.94 -4.84 -20.70
N PRO A 128 18.98 -4.37 -19.43
CA PRO A 128 19.77 -5.03 -18.42
C PRO A 128 19.16 -6.38 -18.04
N ASP A 129 19.96 -7.22 -17.40
CA ASP A 129 19.46 -8.48 -16.84
C ASP A 129 18.52 -8.24 -15.66
N ALA A 130 18.79 -7.18 -14.88
CA ALA A 130 17.89 -6.65 -13.84
C ALA A 130 18.04 -5.12 -13.69
N LEU A 131 16.95 -4.44 -13.34
CA LEU A 131 16.95 -3.05 -12.88
C LEU A 131 16.28 -2.97 -11.51
N ILE A 132 16.99 -2.41 -10.54
CA ILE A 132 16.52 -2.21 -9.16
C ILE A 132 16.38 -0.73 -8.86
N LEU A 133 15.43 -0.41 -7.99
CA LEU A 133 15.22 0.94 -7.49
C LEU A 133 15.79 1.07 -6.08
N LEU A 134 16.52 2.14 -5.81
CA LEU A 134 17.18 2.41 -4.54
C LEU A 134 16.68 3.72 -3.93
N ARG A 135 16.64 3.75 -2.60
CA ARG A 135 16.36 4.96 -1.84
C ARG A 135 17.12 4.99 -0.53
N GLU A 136 17.58 6.17 -0.13
CA GLU A 136 18.15 6.38 1.19
C GLU A 136 17.10 6.28 2.29
N VAL A 137 17.40 5.48 3.32
CA VAL A 137 16.54 5.26 4.48
C VAL A 137 17.30 5.48 5.78
N VAL A 138 16.56 5.88 6.83
CA VAL A 138 17.12 6.05 8.17
C VAL A 138 17.41 4.71 8.86
N ASN A 139 16.61 3.67 8.58
CA ASN A 139 16.77 2.34 9.17
C ASN A 139 16.98 1.24 8.10
N PRO A 140 18.19 1.15 7.51
CA PRO A 140 18.46 0.22 6.42
C PRO A 140 18.40 -1.26 6.82
N SER A 141 18.60 -1.60 8.11
CA SER A 141 18.54 -2.99 8.60
C SER A 141 17.16 -3.67 8.45
N ALA A 142 16.11 -2.90 8.18
CA ALA A 142 14.77 -3.43 7.94
C ALA A 142 14.53 -3.90 6.48
N PHE A 143 15.47 -3.63 5.57
CA PHE A 143 15.30 -3.82 4.12
C PHE A 143 16.47 -4.59 3.50
N GLY A 144 16.35 -4.94 2.22
CA GLY A 144 17.51 -5.32 1.41
C GLY A 144 18.34 -4.09 1.06
N VAL A 145 19.64 -4.12 1.36
CA VAL A 145 20.53 -2.96 1.28
C VAL A 145 21.57 -3.17 0.19
N ALA A 146 21.69 -2.19 -0.70
CA ALA A 146 22.64 -2.19 -1.80
C ALA A 146 23.90 -1.39 -1.46
N LYS A 147 25.06 -1.91 -1.81
CA LYS A 147 26.31 -1.15 -1.89
C LYS A 147 26.57 -0.82 -3.35
N VAL A 148 26.76 0.46 -3.66
CA VAL A 148 27.11 0.93 -5.01
C VAL A 148 28.53 1.52 -5.02
N ASP A 149 29.18 1.54 -6.19
CA ASP A 149 30.42 2.27 -6.40
C ASP A 149 30.17 3.74 -6.80
N ASP A 150 31.24 4.50 -7.00
CA ASP A 150 31.19 5.93 -7.37
C ASP A 150 30.53 6.18 -8.74
N THR A 151 30.39 5.15 -9.57
CA THR A 151 29.70 5.22 -10.87
C THR A 151 28.23 4.81 -10.79
N GLY A 152 27.76 4.39 -9.60
CA GLY A 152 26.40 3.91 -9.36
C GLY A 152 26.18 2.43 -9.66
N ARG A 153 27.24 1.66 -9.92
CA ARG A 153 27.13 0.21 -10.18
C ARG A 153 26.93 -0.54 -8.86
N VAL A 154 26.00 -1.49 -8.84
CA VAL A 154 25.75 -2.35 -7.68
C VAL A 154 26.89 -3.33 -7.47
N LEU A 155 27.56 -3.23 -6.33
CA LEU A 155 28.65 -4.11 -5.92
C LEU A 155 28.17 -5.27 -5.07
N GLN A 156 27.19 -5.00 -4.19
CA GLN A 156 26.71 -5.97 -3.22
C GLN A 156 25.26 -5.68 -2.84
N LEU A 157 24.49 -6.73 -2.58
CA LEU A 157 23.13 -6.68 -2.09
C LEU A 157 22.96 -7.67 -0.93
N VAL A 158 22.39 -7.21 0.18
CA VAL A 158 22.23 -8.03 1.39
C VAL A 158 20.83 -7.83 1.97
N GLU A 159 20.09 -8.92 2.21
CA GLU A 159 18.78 -8.86 2.87
C GLU A 159 18.92 -8.61 4.38
N LYS A 160 18.24 -7.58 4.88
CA LYS A 160 18.10 -7.23 6.30
C LYS A 160 19.41 -7.39 7.09
N PRO A 161 20.49 -6.70 6.67
CA PRO A 161 21.78 -6.85 7.31
C PRO A 161 21.77 -6.28 8.73
N LYS A 162 22.38 -7.01 9.66
CA LYS A 162 22.64 -6.51 11.03
C LYS A 162 23.58 -5.29 11.02
N VAL A 163 24.53 -5.27 10.09
CA VAL A 163 25.44 -4.15 9.83
C VAL A 163 25.28 -3.74 8.37
N PRO A 164 24.45 -2.74 8.08
CA PRO A 164 24.16 -2.31 6.71
C PRO A 164 25.41 -1.78 5.99
N PRO A 165 25.67 -2.19 4.74
CA PRO A 165 26.83 -1.71 3.97
C PRO A 165 26.65 -0.27 3.45
N SER A 166 25.42 0.26 3.48
CA SER A 166 25.06 1.63 3.11
C SER A 166 23.67 1.97 3.70
N ASN A 167 23.16 3.16 3.39
CA ASN A 167 21.77 3.57 3.68
C ASN A 167 20.82 3.36 2.49
N LEU A 168 21.28 2.76 1.39
CA LEU A 168 20.48 2.56 0.17
C LEU A 168 19.68 1.26 0.26
N ALA A 169 18.39 1.39 0.53
CA ALA A 169 17.45 0.27 0.55
C ALA A 169 16.84 0.04 -0.84
N LEU A 170 16.55 -1.22 -1.13
CA LEU A 170 15.70 -1.62 -2.25
C LEU A 170 14.29 -1.08 -2.05
N VAL A 171 13.83 -0.32 -3.03
CA VAL A 171 12.41 -0.02 -3.21
C VAL A 171 11.77 -1.27 -3.80
N GLY A 172 10.58 -1.64 -3.33
CA GLY A 172 9.86 -2.87 -3.70
C GLY A 172 9.39 -2.99 -5.16
N VAL A 173 10.15 -2.46 -6.12
CA VAL A 173 9.90 -2.49 -7.56
C VAL A 173 11.18 -2.92 -8.27
N TYR A 174 11.06 -3.96 -9.08
CA TYR A 174 12.18 -4.61 -9.74
C TYR A 174 11.80 -4.90 -11.18
N PHE A 175 12.72 -4.73 -12.12
CA PHE A 175 12.55 -5.17 -13.50
C PHE A 175 13.52 -6.30 -13.77
N PHE A 176 13.04 -7.36 -14.41
CA PHE A 176 13.83 -8.53 -14.69
C PHE A 176 13.71 -8.95 -16.15
N SER A 177 14.85 -9.33 -16.71
CA SER A 177 14.87 -10.21 -17.87
C SER A 177 14.58 -11.66 -17.43
N PRO A 178 14.23 -12.57 -18.37
CA PRO A 178 13.94 -13.97 -18.04
C PRO A 178 15.09 -14.72 -17.35
N ILE A 179 16.33 -14.24 -17.45
CA ILE A 179 17.51 -14.86 -16.84
C ILE A 179 17.44 -14.92 -15.31
N ILE A 180 16.59 -14.09 -14.69
CA ILE A 180 16.37 -14.15 -13.24
C ILE A 180 15.87 -15.54 -12.81
N HIS A 181 15.13 -16.25 -13.66
CA HIS A 181 14.66 -17.61 -13.36
C HIS A 181 15.82 -18.58 -13.10
N ASP A 182 16.90 -18.48 -13.87
CA ASP A 182 18.09 -19.32 -13.69
C ASP A 182 18.83 -18.97 -12.40
N SER A 183 18.85 -17.69 -12.04
CA SER A 183 19.47 -17.23 -10.79
C SER A 183 18.67 -17.70 -9.58
N ILE A 184 17.33 -17.60 -9.64
CA ILE A 184 16.43 -18.09 -8.59
C ILE A 184 16.56 -19.61 -8.42
N ALA A 185 16.72 -20.36 -9.50
CA ALA A 185 16.90 -21.82 -9.42
C ALA A 185 18.20 -22.25 -8.72
N ARG A 186 19.18 -21.33 -8.58
CA ARG A 186 20.50 -21.60 -7.98
C ARG A 186 20.66 -21.09 -6.54
N ILE A 187 19.70 -20.35 -6.00
CA ILE A 187 19.74 -19.88 -4.61
C ILE A 187 19.15 -20.92 -3.66
N GLN A 188 19.50 -20.81 -2.38
CA GLN A 188 18.98 -21.63 -1.29
C GLN A 188 18.24 -20.74 -0.29
N PRO A 189 17.33 -21.30 0.52
CA PRO A 189 16.66 -20.54 1.57
C PRO A 189 17.67 -19.87 2.52
N SER A 190 17.40 -18.63 2.89
CA SER A 190 18.22 -17.87 3.83
C SER A 190 18.14 -18.45 5.24
N SER A 191 18.87 -17.87 6.19
CA SER A 191 18.73 -18.20 7.62
C SER A 191 17.31 -17.99 8.17
N ARG A 192 16.47 -17.25 7.44
CA ARG A 192 15.05 -17.04 7.74
C ARG A 192 14.14 -18.13 7.15
N GLY A 193 14.69 -19.05 6.37
CA GLY A 193 13.93 -20.08 5.65
C GLY A 193 13.19 -19.57 4.41
N GLU A 194 13.50 -18.36 3.95
CA GLU A 194 12.86 -17.72 2.79
C GLU A 194 13.83 -17.71 1.58
N LEU A 195 13.31 -17.88 0.37
CA LEU A 195 14.04 -17.60 -0.87
C LEU A 195 13.99 -16.09 -1.13
N GLU A 196 15.11 -15.43 -0.83
CA GLU A 196 15.23 -13.97 -0.92
C GLU A 196 15.51 -13.53 -2.36
N ILE A 197 14.81 -12.50 -2.83
CA ILE A 197 15.07 -11.95 -4.17
C ILE A 197 16.44 -11.26 -4.24
N THR A 198 16.92 -10.72 -3.11
CA THR A 198 18.26 -10.13 -3.00
C THR A 198 19.36 -11.12 -3.37
N ASP A 199 19.20 -12.38 -2.97
CA ASP A 199 20.21 -13.43 -3.21
C ASP A 199 20.23 -13.80 -4.69
N ALA A 200 19.05 -13.80 -5.34
CA ALA A 200 18.96 -14.00 -6.79
C ALA A 200 19.60 -12.84 -7.58
N ILE A 201 19.40 -11.60 -7.14
CA ILE A 201 20.05 -10.42 -7.75
C ILE A 201 21.55 -10.42 -7.49
N GLN A 202 22.00 -10.74 -6.27
CA GLN A 202 23.42 -10.89 -5.95
C GLN A 202 24.06 -11.95 -6.84
N ARG A 203 23.36 -13.05 -7.11
CA ARG A 203 23.85 -14.08 -8.04
C ARG A 203 24.03 -13.56 -9.46
N LEU A 204 23.14 -12.69 -9.96
CA LEU A 204 23.35 -12.01 -11.25
C LEU A 204 24.65 -11.19 -11.24
N ILE A 205 24.90 -10.44 -10.17
CA ILE A 205 26.12 -9.64 -10.00
C ILE A 205 27.37 -10.54 -10.03
N ASP A 206 27.35 -11.63 -9.27
CA ASP A 206 28.46 -12.60 -9.18
C ASP A 206 28.75 -13.27 -10.54
N ASP A 207 27.69 -13.57 -11.30
CA ASP A 207 27.75 -14.14 -12.65
C ASP A 207 28.11 -13.08 -13.71
N LYS A 208 28.48 -11.85 -13.31
CA LYS A 208 28.86 -10.71 -14.16
C LYS A 208 27.77 -10.27 -15.14
N ARG A 209 26.50 -10.45 -14.75
CA ARG A 209 25.32 -9.96 -15.48
C ARG A 209 25.12 -8.46 -15.24
N GLN A 210 24.36 -7.83 -16.12
CA GLN A 210 24.11 -6.39 -16.04
C GLN A 210 22.97 -6.10 -15.06
N VAL A 211 23.32 -5.60 -13.88
CA VAL A 211 22.36 -5.12 -12.88
C VAL A 211 22.47 -3.60 -12.77
N LEU A 212 21.41 -2.91 -13.16
CA LEU A 212 21.32 -1.45 -13.06
C LEU A 212 20.62 -1.04 -11.77
N ALA A 213 21.11 0.02 -11.14
CA ALA A 213 20.42 0.69 -10.04
C ALA A 213 19.98 2.09 -10.45
N CYS A 214 18.78 2.48 -10.02
CA CYS A 214 18.27 3.83 -10.18
C CYS A 214 17.78 4.38 -8.84
N ASN A 215 18.11 5.63 -8.54
CA ASN A 215 17.59 6.29 -7.35
C ASN A 215 16.14 6.75 -7.59
N LEU A 216 15.27 6.46 -6.63
CA LEU A 216 13.92 7.00 -6.59
C LEU A 216 13.93 8.35 -5.86
N TYR A 217 13.60 9.43 -6.59
CA TYR A 217 13.58 10.79 -6.04
C TYR A 217 12.20 11.22 -5.50
N GLY A 218 11.11 10.70 -6.08
CA GLY A 218 9.75 10.88 -5.57
C GLY A 218 9.54 10.18 -4.23
N TRP A 219 8.37 10.32 -3.60
CA TRP A 219 8.09 9.63 -2.33
C TRP A 219 7.93 8.10 -2.49
N TRP A 220 8.24 7.35 -1.43
CA TRP A 220 8.10 5.90 -1.32
C TRP A 220 7.66 5.53 0.08
N LEU A 221 6.68 4.65 0.17
CA LEU A 221 6.07 4.24 1.43
C LEU A 221 5.91 2.72 1.46
N ASP A 222 6.43 2.08 2.51
CA ASP A 222 6.01 0.75 2.96
C ASP A 222 4.94 0.95 4.01
N THR A 223 3.68 0.63 3.71
CA THR A 223 2.53 0.82 4.62
C THR A 223 2.50 -0.24 5.72
N GLY A 224 3.64 -0.50 6.37
CA GLY A 224 3.82 -1.60 7.30
C GLY A 224 3.20 -1.39 8.69
N LYS A 225 2.94 -0.14 9.09
CA LYS A 225 2.45 0.24 10.43
C LYS A 225 1.36 1.32 10.35
N LYS A 226 0.71 1.61 11.48
CA LYS A 226 -0.32 2.66 11.61
C LYS A 226 0.17 4.01 11.08
N ASP A 227 1.32 4.47 11.57
CA ASP A 227 1.80 5.81 11.22
C ASP A 227 2.25 5.88 9.76
N ASP A 228 2.78 4.78 9.21
CA ASP A 228 3.08 4.67 7.78
C ASP A 228 1.80 4.76 6.93
N LEU A 229 0.68 4.21 7.41
CA LEU A 229 -0.62 4.30 6.74
C LEU A 229 -1.17 5.74 6.78
N LEU A 230 -1.08 6.43 7.92
CA LEU A 230 -1.49 7.83 8.06
C LEU A 230 -0.66 8.73 7.17
N GLU A 231 0.66 8.53 7.11
CA GLU A 231 1.55 9.27 6.23
C GLU A 231 1.26 9.00 4.76
N ALA A 232 0.95 7.75 4.39
CA ALA A 232 0.47 7.43 3.05
C ALA A 232 -0.84 8.13 2.72
N ASN A 233 -1.78 8.16 3.66
CA ASN A 233 -3.04 8.87 3.49
C ASN A 233 -2.80 10.37 3.28
N ARG A 234 -1.95 10.98 4.11
CA ARG A 234 -1.57 12.38 4.02
C ARG A 234 -0.97 12.72 2.66
N LEU A 235 0.04 11.98 2.21
CA LEU A 235 0.74 12.21 0.95
C LEU A 235 -0.20 12.04 -0.26
N ILE A 236 -0.97 10.96 -0.32
CA ILE A 236 -1.90 10.74 -1.43
C ILE A 236 -2.99 11.82 -1.48
N LEU A 237 -3.56 12.20 -0.33
CA LEU A 237 -4.53 13.29 -0.27
C LEU A 237 -3.93 14.63 -0.70
N ASP A 238 -2.65 14.84 -0.44
CA ASP A 238 -1.97 16.08 -0.80
C ASP A 238 -1.59 16.12 -2.29
N THR A 239 -1.14 15.01 -2.87
CA THR A 239 -0.63 15.00 -4.25
C THR A 239 -1.66 14.59 -5.29
N CYS A 240 -2.63 13.74 -4.94
CA CYS A 240 -3.50 13.07 -5.92
C CYS A 240 -4.99 13.44 -5.77
N LEU A 241 -5.41 14.06 -4.66
CA LEU A 241 -6.83 14.36 -4.44
C LEU A 241 -7.35 15.41 -5.42
N THR A 242 -8.38 15.04 -6.17
CA THR A 242 -9.21 15.93 -6.96
C THR A 242 -10.42 16.40 -6.15
N THR A 243 -10.95 17.59 -6.44
CA THR A 243 -12.17 18.10 -5.79
C THR A 243 -13.41 17.64 -6.55
N SER A 244 -14.38 17.08 -5.84
CA SER A 244 -15.69 16.73 -6.41
C SER A 244 -16.74 16.65 -5.32
N ASN A 245 -17.99 16.95 -5.65
CA ASN A 245 -19.12 16.75 -4.76
C ASN A 245 -20.25 16.06 -5.49
N LEU A 246 -20.46 14.78 -5.16
CA LEU A 246 -21.53 13.95 -5.69
C LEU A 246 -22.59 13.61 -4.62
N GLY A 247 -22.48 14.23 -3.43
CA GLY A 247 -23.40 14.08 -2.31
C GLY A 247 -24.32 15.29 -2.13
N GLU A 248 -25.09 15.24 -1.05
CA GLU A 248 -26.00 16.30 -0.62
C GLU A 248 -25.37 17.06 0.56
N VAL A 249 -25.28 18.38 0.44
CA VAL A 249 -24.68 19.26 1.45
C VAL A 249 -25.69 20.34 1.80
N ASP A 250 -26.05 20.46 3.08
CA ASP A 250 -27.03 21.44 3.52
C ASP A 250 -26.50 22.89 3.51
N ALA A 251 -27.39 23.87 3.64
CA ALA A 251 -27.04 25.28 3.58
C ALA A 251 -26.20 25.77 4.79
N LYS A 252 -26.15 24.99 5.88
CA LYS A 252 -25.37 25.32 7.08
C LYS A 252 -23.94 24.78 7.01
N SER A 253 -23.70 23.79 6.16
CA SER A 253 -22.39 23.16 6.02
C SER A 253 -21.41 24.04 5.24
N GLN A 254 -20.13 23.95 5.61
CA GLN A 254 -19.04 24.66 4.96
C GLN A 254 -18.00 23.67 4.45
N ILE A 255 -17.63 23.79 3.17
CA ILE A 255 -16.57 23.00 2.54
C ILE A 255 -15.45 23.96 2.12
N ILE A 256 -14.25 23.75 2.65
CA ILE A 256 -13.10 24.62 2.45
C ILE A 256 -11.92 23.79 1.93
N GLY A 257 -11.28 24.21 0.84
CA GLY A 257 -10.14 23.50 0.26
C GLY A 257 -10.53 22.31 -0.62
N ARG A 258 -9.59 21.38 -0.84
CA ARG A 258 -9.81 20.22 -1.72
C ARG A 258 -10.61 19.14 -1.01
N VAL A 259 -11.85 18.91 -1.40
CA VAL A 259 -12.70 17.89 -0.78
C VAL A 259 -13.36 17.05 -1.86
N GLN A 260 -13.34 15.75 -1.67
CA GLN A 260 -14.08 14.79 -2.49
C GLN A 260 -15.22 14.18 -1.67
N ILE A 261 -16.45 14.26 -2.17
CA ILE A 261 -17.64 13.69 -1.55
C ILE A 261 -18.29 12.69 -2.50
N GLY A 262 -18.40 11.44 -2.05
CA GLY A 262 -18.99 10.35 -2.80
C GLY A 262 -20.52 10.44 -2.96
N VAL A 263 -21.06 9.58 -3.80
CA VAL A 263 -22.50 9.54 -4.12
C VAL A 263 -23.35 9.16 -2.91
N ASN A 264 -24.55 9.72 -2.84
CA ASN A 264 -25.54 9.48 -1.77
C ASN A 264 -25.03 9.81 -0.35
N SER A 265 -23.95 10.57 -0.22
CA SER A 265 -23.44 11.00 1.08
C SER A 265 -24.15 12.30 1.50
N GLN A 266 -24.60 12.36 2.75
CA GLN A 266 -25.32 13.49 3.32
C GLN A 266 -24.43 14.22 4.33
N ILE A 267 -24.27 15.52 4.14
CA ILE A 267 -23.48 16.41 4.99
C ILE A 267 -24.40 17.48 5.57
N ILE A 268 -24.61 17.45 6.88
CA ILE A 268 -25.61 18.27 7.57
C ILE A 268 -24.95 19.05 8.70
N ASN A 269 -24.99 20.38 8.63
CA ASN A 269 -24.40 21.26 9.63
C ASN A 269 -22.92 20.92 9.97
N CYS A 270 -22.12 20.59 8.96
CA CYS A 270 -20.71 20.21 9.12
C CYS A 270 -19.75 21.29 8.63
N THR A 271 -18.54 21.31 9.18
CA THR A 271 -17.42 22.08 8.61
C THR A 271 -16.33 21.11 8.15
N ILE A 272 -16.02 21.13 6.86
CA ILE A 272 -15.03 20.22 6.24
C ILE A 272 -13.89 21.06 5.67
N ARG A 273 -12.66 20.79 6.12
CA ARG A 273 -11.44 21.46 5.66
C ARG A 273 -10.50 20.45 5.02
N GLY A 274 -10.32 20.60 3.71
CA GLY A 274 -9.48 19.73 2.88
C GLY A 274 -7.97 19.88 3.12
N PRO A 275 -7.16 18.91 2.65
CA PRO A 275 -7.58 17.81 1.78
C PRO A 275 -8.34 16.68 2.52
N VAL A 276 -9.55 16.34 2.06
CA VAL A 276 -10.42 15.31 2.68
C VAL A 276 -11.11 14.49 1.59
N VAL A 277 -11.22 13.19 1.80
CA VAL A 277 -12.03 12.29 0.97
C VAL A 277 -13.13 11.64 1.79
N ILE A 278 -14.36 11.69 1.29
CA ILE A 278 -15.56 11.08 1.88
C ILE A 278 -16.13 10.10 0.86
N GLY A 279 -16.32 8.86 1.29
CA GLY A 279 -16.85 7.78 0.48
C GLY A 279 -18.32 7.95 0.14
N ASN A 280 -18.90 6.89 -0.41
CA ASN A 280 -20.30 6.82 -0.80
C ASN A 280 -21.18 6.44 0.39
N ASN A 281 -22.46 6.83 0.34
CA ASN A 281 -23.48 6.51 1.33
C ASN A 281 -23.07 6.86 2.78
N CYS A 282 -22.33 7.95 2.96
CA CYS A 282 -21.94 8.42 4.29
C CYS A 282 -22.99 9.36 4.86
N TYR A 283 -23.11 9.39 6.19
CA TYR A 283 -23.97 10.34 6.90
C TYR A 283 -23.14 11.09 7.92
N LEU A 284 -22.94 12.39 7.70
CA LEU A 284 -22.21 13.29 8.58
C LEU A 284 -23.17 14.38 9.09
N GLU A 285 -23.30 14.50 10.40
CA GLU A 285 -24.15 15.50 11.04
C GLU A 285 -23.40 16.19 12.20
N ASN A 286 -23.41 17.52 12.24
CA ASN A 286 -22.79 18.31 13.32
C ASN A 286 -21.30 17.97 13.55
N CYS A 287 -20.54 17.73 12.48
CA CYS A 287 -19.14 17.31 12.55
C CYS A 287 -18.18 18.40 12.06
N PHE A 288 -17.00 18.51 12.67
CA PHE A 288 -15.83 19.10 12.02
C PHE A 288 -14.91 18.01 11.46
N ILE A 289 -14.59 18.10 10.16
CA ILE A 289 -13.66 17.19 9.48
C ILE A 289 -12.45 17.99 9.02
N GLY A 290 -11.31 17.71 9.63
CA GLY A 290 -10.04 18.38 9.40
C GLY A 290 -9.20 17.73 8.29
N PRO A 291 -8.13 18.42 7.87
CA PRO A 291 -7.26 17.99 6.79
C PRO A 291 -6.69 16.58 6.97
N TYR A 292 -6.33 15.96 5.83
CA TYR A 292 -5.66 14.67 5.74
C TYR A 292 -6.49 13.50 6.28
N SER A 293 -7.81 13.66 6.23
CA SER A 293 -8.74 12.64 6.70
C SER A 293 -9.40 11.90 5.54
N SER A 294 -9.56 10.59 5.69
CA SER A 294 -10.29 9.75 4.74
C SER A 294 -11.42 9.00 5.45
N ILE A 295 -12.65 9.18 4.97
CA ILE A 295 -13.85 8.54 5.51
C ILE A 295 -14.37 7.56 4.47
N ALA A 296 -14.26 6.27 4.72
CA ALA A 296 -14.69 5.24 3.79
C ALA A 296 -16.21 5.11 3.69
N ASN A 297 -16.68 4.33 2.72
CA ASN A 297 -18.10 4.16 2.42
C ASN A 297 -18.93 3.72 3.64
N ASN A 298 -20.23 4.01 3.59
CA ASN A 298 -21.22 3.53 4.56
C ASN A 298 -20.93 3.97 6.01
N THR A 299 -20.14 5.03 6.20
CA THR A 299 -19.74 5.54 7.51
C THR A 299 -20.75 6.55 8.06
N THR A 300 -20.99 6.52 9.36
CA THR A 300 -21.85 7.49 10.06
C THR A 300 -21.05 8.24 11.11
N LEU A 301 -21.03 9.57 11.04
CA LEU A 301 -20.42 10.45 12.03
C LEU A 301 -21.47 11.47 12.49
N ILE A 302 -21.71 11.55 13.80
CA ILE A 302 -22.72 12.45 14.37
C ILE A 302 -22.12 13.12 15.60
N ASP A 303 -22.16 14.45 15.70
CA ASP A 303 -21.63 15.20 16.84
C ASP A 303 -20.20 14.75 17.19
N SER A 304 -19.28 14.79 16.22
CA SER A 304 -17.90 14.30 16.37
C SER A 304 -16.93 15.06 15.48
N ASP A 305 -15.76 15.37 16.03
CA ASP A 305 -14.70 16.07 15.32
C ASP A 305 -13.53 15.14 15.00
N LEU A 306 -13.00 15.18 13.77
CA LEU A 306 -11.85 14.37 13.37
C LEU A 306 -10.84 15.14 12.53
N GLU A 307 -9.56 14.78 12.63
CA GLU A 307 -8.47 15.36 11.85
C GLU A 307 -7.35 14.32 11.66
N HIS A 308 -6.61 14.36 10.55
CA HIS A 308 -5.49 13.45 10.26
C HIS A 308 -5.80 11.98 10.61
N SER A 309 -6.94 11.47 10.13
CA SER A 309 -7.47 10.17 10.53
C SER A 309 -8.07 9.38 9.38
N VAL A 310 -7.98 8.05 9.46
CA VAL A 310 -8.51 7.09 8.48
C VAL A 310 -9.67 6.33 9.11
N ILE A 311 -10.88 6.54 8.61
CA ILE A 311 -12.10 5.88 9.08
C ILE A 311 -12.52 4.83 8.06
N LEU A 312 -12.48 3.55 8.42
CA LEU A 312 -12.78 2.44 7.52
C LEU A 312 -14.27 2.16 7.40
N GLU A 313 -14.60 1.36 6.38
CA GLU A 313 -15.97 1.15 5.90
C GLU A 313 -16.94 0.71 7.01
N GLY A 314 -18.11 1.35 7.04
CA GLY A 314 -19.19 1.01 7.95
C GLY A 314 -18.98 1.45 9.41
N ALA A 315 -17.91 2.20 9.71
CA ALA A 315 -17.67 2.70 11.06
C ALA A 315 -18.78 3.68 11.49
N LYS A 316 -19.05 3.72 12.80
CA LYS A 316 -20.05 4.62 13.38
C LYS A 316 -19.47 5.35 14.59
N ILE A 317 -19.42 6.67 14.52
CA ILE A 317 -18.90 7.52 15.59
C ILE A 317 -20.00 8.51 15.95
N SER A 318 -20.39 8.55 17.23
CA SER A 318 -21.50 9.40 17.65
C SER A 318 -21.31 9.98 19.05
N GLY A 319 -21.46 11.30 19.14
CA GLY A 319 -21.47 12.06 20.38
C GLY A 319 -20.10 12.17 21.04
N ILE A 320 -19.00 12.14 20.30
CA ILE A 320 -17.66 12.23 20.87
C ILE A 320 -17.24 13.69 20.98
N ASP A 321 -17.26 14.22 22.20
CA ASP A 321 -16.94 15.62 22.51
C ASP A 321 -15.45 15.96 22.23
N GLN A 322 -14.55 14.99 22.35
CA GLN A 322 -13.12 15.16 22.10
C GLN A 322 -12.79 15.00 20.61
N ARG A 323 -11.85 15.81 20.13
CA ARG A 323 -11.34 15.67 18.75
C ARG A 323 -10.56 14.36 18.61
N ILE A 324 -10.89 13.60 17.56
CA ILE A 324 -10.16 12.39 17.15
C ILE A 324 -9.03 12.81 16.20
N ILE A 325 -7.79 12.48 16.56
CA ILE A 325 -6.59 12.81 15.76
C ILE A 325 -5.65 11.60 15.67
N ASP A 326 -4.83 11.54 14.62
CA ASP A 326 -3.78 10.52 14.43
C ASP A 326 -4.28 9.07 14.52
N SER A 327 -5.54 8.87 14.08
CA SER A 327 -6.31 7.68 14.38
C SER A 327 -6.66 6.88 13.14
N VAL A 328 -6.65 5.55 13.28
CA VAL A 328 -7.20 4.64 12.27
C VAL A 328 -8.32 3.84 12.91
N ILE A 329 -9.55 4.05 12.46
CA ILE A 329 -10.75 3.40 13.01
C ILE A 329 -11.19 2.29 12.07
N GLY A 330 -11.20 1.07 12.59
CA GLY A 330 -11.43 -0.16 11.83
C GLY A 330 -12.84 -0.29 11.22
N GLN A 331 -12.99 -1.24 10.29
CA GLN A 331 -14.26 -1.48 9.62
C GLN A 331 -15.35 -1.84 10.63
N ARG A 332 -16.54 -1.24 10.50
CA ARG A 332 -17.70 -1.48 11.37
C ARG A 332 -17.44 -1.23 12.86
N ALA A 333 -16.34 -0.56 13.21
CA ALA A 333 -16.06 -0.14 14.57
C ALA A 333 -17.09 0.90 15.02
N GLN A 334 -17.45 0.87 16.31
CA GLN A 334 -18.41 1.79 16.89
C GLN A 334 -17.79 2.53 18.07
N LEU A 335 -17.85 3.85 18.03
CA LEU A 335 -17.42 4.72 19.11
C LEU A 335 -18.61 5.62 19.49
N THR A 336 -19.23 5.36 20.63
CA THR A 336 -20.46 6.04 21.05
C THR A 336 -20.42 6.42 22.51
N ILE A 337 -21.12 7.50 22.88
CA ILE A 337 -21.39 7.81 24.28
C ILE A 337 -22.59 7.03 24.80
N ALA A 338 -22.42 6.38 25.95
CA ALA A 338 -23.51 5.71 26.64
C ALA A 338 -24.51 6.74 27.22
N PRO A 339 -25.84 6.55 27.03
CA PRO A 339 -26.85 7.53 27.42
C PRO A 339 -27.08 7.64 28.94
N ARG A 340 -26.51 6.75 29.76
CA ARG A 340 -26.80 6.65 31.20
C ARG A 340 -25.62 7.12 32.05
N ARG A 341 -25.91 7.90 33.08
CA ARG A 341 -24.94 8.28 34.14
C ARG A 341 -24.58 7.06 35.01
N PRO A 342 -23.37 7.00 35.59
CA PRO A 342 -22.28 7.99 35.51
C PRO A 342 -21.58 8.00 34.14
N LYS A 343 -20.95 9.13 33.78
CA LYS A 343 -20.04 9.20 32.62
C LYS A 343 -18.89 8.23 32.90
N ALA A 344 -18.80 7.16 32.12
CA ALA A 344 -17.78 6.12 32.29
C ALA A 344 -17.40 5.57 30.91
N LEU A 345 -16.14 5.19 30.77
CA LEU A 345 -15.64 4.54 29.56
C LEU A 345 -15.96 3.05 29.61
N ARG A 346 -16.44 2.50 28.50
CA ARG A 346 -16.76 1.08 28.34
C ARG A 346 -16.15 0.59 27.05
N PHE A 347 -15.47 -0.54 27.13
CA PHE A 347 -14.62 -1.02 26.08
C PHE A 347 -14.97 -2.46 25.71
N LEU A 348 -15.10 -2.71 24.42
CA LEU A 348 -15.01 -4.04 23.81
C LEU A 348 -13.86 -3.95 22.80
N ILE A 349 -12.70 -4.50 23.15
CA ILE A 349 -11.44 -4.33 22.42
C ILE A 349 -10.94 -5.72 22.02
N GLY A 350 -10.51 -5.87 20.77
CA GLY A 350 -9.90 -7.11 20.27
C GLY A 350 -8.38 -7.15 20.48
N ASP A 351 -7.76 -8.21 19.98
CA ASP A 351 -6.30 -8.40 20.05
C ASP A 351 -5.55 -7.30 19.28
N ASP A 352 -4.33 -6.98 19.72
CA ASP A 352 -3.41 -5.99 19.11
C ASP A 352 -3.96 -4.56 18.95
N CYS A 353 -5.13 -4.23 19.49
CA CYS A 353 -5.64 -2.87 19.53
C CYS A 353 -4.86 -1.99 20.54
N GLN A 354 -4.56 -0.76 20.15
CA GLN A 354 -4.02 0.27 21.04
C GLN A 354 -5.03 1.41 21.18
N ILE A 355 -5.33 1.80 22.42
CA ILE A 355 -6.17 2.96 22.72
C ILE A 355 -5.35 3.93 23.55
N GLU A 356 -5.29 5.17 23.09
CA GLU A 356 -4.63 6.28 23.76
C GLU A 356 -5.65 7.37 24.02
N LEU A 357 -5.79 7.77 25.29
CA LEU A 357 -6.69 8.84 25.72
C LEU A 357 -5.78 9.95 26.26
N THR A 358 -5.83 11.13 25.64
CA THR A 358 -4.97 12.26 25.97
C THR A 358 -5.74 13.42 26.58
#